data_AF-A0A6B0XYQ6-F1
#
_entry.id   AF-A0A6B0XYQ6-F1
#
_cell.length_a   1.000
_cell.length_b   1.000
_cell.length_c   1.000
_cell.angle_alpha   90.00
_cell.angle_beta   90.00
_cell.angle_gamma   90.00
#
_symmetry.space_group_name_H-M   'P 1'
#
loop_
_entity.id
_entity.type
_entity.pdbx_description
1 polymer ?
#
loop_
_entity_poly.entity_id
_entity_poly.type
_entity_poly.pdbx_seq_one_letter_code
_entity_poly.pdbx_strand_id
1 'polypeptide(L)'
;MSSDPPFKATLGIRPASRTDFIDVRARLAEEFGAEFGRYPKALYISHHTTAGYLDQRLAQRLDYDRKRLREYIKVFHEIFPPNAGYEHDELELRTELSEEQKATEPENADSHLTFIGAGLQSATSYDHEEGRPVWFVDLDGVHRGGTRNRRTTVVGYGSEEVVAQTQLSVEASPRAVDAIDLREPGAGFVDRLQDLIDEHGISFGRLDVSLAPEETNASLTVNEFEPLLMTRDLRGALLSPLRFMADQGKEILRTPLSLPGKALRLPGKALRLSGRALNVAKMGTTVLRTSPGPVIDTATVEAVHIMNRVLERIGVDESVIARVLNRALALPVRRFQGLRREISLPVIDRDGDGNGE
;
A
#
# COMPACT_ATOMS: atom_id res chain seq x y z
N MET A 1 -25.66 -27.19 3.54
CA MET A 1 -26.17 -25.88 3.08
C MET A 1 -25.59 -25.68 1.70
N SER A 2 -26.41 -25.42 0.67
CA SER A 2 -25.91 -25.16 -0.68
C SER A 2 -25.06 -23.89 -0.60
N SER A 3 -23.74 -24.01 -0.65
CA SER A 3 -22.84 -22.86 -0.72
C SER A 3 -22.86 -22.39 -2.16
N ASP A 4 -23.73 -21.42 -2.46
CA ASP A 4 -23.64 -20.73 -3.75
C ASP A 4 -22.18 -20.30 -3.97
N PRO A 5 -21.64 -20.48 -5.18
CA PRO A 5 -20.25 -20.12 -5.46
C PRO A 5 -20.05 -18.62 -5.18
N PRO A 6 -18.85 -18.19 -4.76
CA PRO A 6 -18.57 -16.78 -4.54
C PRO A 6 -18.78 -16.00 -5.84
N PHE A 7 -19.30 -14.77 -5.73
CA PHE A 7 -19.35 -13.86 -6.85
C PHE A 7 -17.95 -13.32 -7.12
N LYS A 8 -17.57 -13.18 -8.39
CA LYS A 8 -16.29 -12.61 -8.80
C LYS A 8 -16.53 -11.69 -9.99
N ALA A 9 -16.14 -10.44 -9.84
CA ALA A 9 -16.11 -9.47 -10.94
C ALA A 9 -14.76 -8.76 -10.99
N THR A 10 -14.31 -8.42 -12.20
CA THR A 10 -13.13 -7.57 -12.39
C THR A 10 -13.54 -6.35 -13.20
N LEU A 11 -13.35 -5.18 -12.60
CA LEU A 11 -13.72 -3.90 -13.18
C LEU A 11 -12.49 -3.19 -13.74
N GLY A 12 -12.65 -2.64 -14.95
CA GLY A 12 -11.76 -1.63 -15.51
C GLY A 12 -12.10 -0.25 -14.95
N ILE A 13 -11.10 0.46 -14.44
CA ILE A 13 -11.23 1.80 -13.88
C ILE A 13 -10.33 2.75 -14.67
N ARG A 14 -10.90 3.86 -15.14
CA ARG A 14 -10.14 4.93 -15.78
C ARG A 14 -10.29 6.20 -14.93
N PRO A 15 -9.25 6.59 -14.17
CA PRO A 15 -9.30 7.78 -13.32
C PRO A 15 -9.46 9.06 -14.14
N ALA A 16 -10.13 10.06 -13.59
CA ALA A 16 -10.34 11.36 -14.23
C ALA A 16 -9.29 12.42 -13.82
N SER A 17 -8.51 12.16 -12.77
CA SER A 17 -7.49 13.06 -12.23
C SER A 17 -6.32 12.28 -11.64
N ARG A 18 -5.20 12.96 -11.30
CA ARG A 18 -4.05 12.35 -10.61
C ARG A 18 -4.50 11.65 -9.33
N THR A 19 -5.17 12.40 -8.45
CA THR A 19 -5.86 11.80 -7.30
C THR A 19 -7.35 11.70 -7.61
N ASP A 20 -7.91 10.50 -7.57
CA ASP A 20 -9.34 10.25 -7.82
C ASP A 20 -9.94 9.28 -6.80
N PHE A 21 -11.25 9.37 -6.63
CA PHE A 21 -12.02 8.58 -5.67
C PHE A 21 -13.21 7.99 -6.42
N ILE A 22 -13.12 6.72 -6.77
CA ILE A 22 -14.11 6.00 -7.56
C ILE A 22 -14.94 5.09 -6.65
N ASP A 23 -16.27 5.22 -6.68
CA ASP A 23 -17.16 4.32 -5.94
C ASP A 23 -17.31 2.99 -6.68
N VAL A 24 -16.62 1.97 -6.20
CA VAL A 24 -16.62 0.64 -6.81
C VAL A 24 -17.96 -0.07 -6.61
N ARG A 25 -18.67 0.20 -5.51
CA ARG A 25 -19.99 -0.42 -5.29
C ARG A 25 -21.03 0.11 -6.26
N ALA A 26 -21.04 1.42 -6.52
CA ALA A 26 -21.91 2.00 -7.54
C ALA A 26 -21.63 1.38 -8.92
N ARG A 27 -20.34 1.19 -9.27
CA ARG A 27 -19.93 0.54 -10.53
C ARG A 27 -20.35 -0.93 -10.61
N LEU A 28 -20.22 -1.69 -9.52
CA LEU A 28 -20.70 -3.06 -9.46
C LEU A 28 -22.22 -3.14 -9.59
N ALA A 29 -22.96 -2.23 -8.96
CA ALA A 29 -24.41 -2.19 -9.04
C ALA A 29 -24.89 -1.82 -10.46
N GLU A 30 -24.19 -0.91 -11.14
CA GLU A 30 -24.48 -0.55 -12.53
C GLU A 30 -24.23 -1.72 -13.50
N GLU A 31 -23.13 -2.47 -13.32
CA GLU A 31 -22.71 -3.52 -14.26
C GLU A 31 -23.35 -4.90 -13.96
N PHE A 32 -23.55 -5.25 -12.68
CA PHE A 32 -23.99 -6.58 -12.24
C PHE A 32 -25.33 -6.57 -11.46
N GLY A 33 -25.89 -5.41 -11.16
CA GLY A 33 -27.19 -5.29 -10.50
C GLY A 33 -27.28 -6.04 -9.16
N ALA A 34 -28.38 -6.78 -8.98
CA ALA A 34 -28.68 -7.49 -7.74
C ALA A 34 -27.79 -8.72 -7.47
N GLU A 35 -27.02 -9.20 -8.46
CA GLU A 35 -26.18 -10.39 -8.32
C GLU A 35 -25.08 -10.21 -7.27
N PHE A 36 -24.48 -9.02 -7.21
CA PHE A 36 -23.51 -8.67 -6.18
C PHE A 36 -24.16 -8.45 -4.81
N GLY A 37 -25.38 -7.89 -4.79
CA GLY A 37 -26.08 -7.51 -3.55
C GLY A 37 -26.51 -8.66 -2.65
N ARG A 38 -26.47 -9.92 -3.12
CA ARG A 38 -26.85 -11.10 -2.31
C ARG A 38 -25.79 -11.53 -1.29
N TYR A 39 -24.54 -11.07 -1.43
CA TYR A 39 -23.45 -11.48 -0.54
C TYR A 39 -23.31 -10.52 0.64
N PRO A 40 -23.30 -11.02 1.88
CA PRO A 40 -23.19 -10.18 3.07
C PRO A 40 -21.80 -9.55 3.22
N LYS A 41 -20.78 -10.06 2.53
CA LYS A 41 -19.41 -9.54 2.56
C LYS A 41 -18.82 -9.50 1.16
N ALA A 42 -17.88 -8.58 0.96
CA ALA A 42 -17.10 -8.51 -0.26
C ALA A 42 -15.64 -8.15 0.02
N LEU A 43 -14.73 -8.87 -0.64
CA LEU A 43 -13.29 -8.63 -0.65
C LEU A 43 -12.95 -7.80 -1.89
N TYR A 44 -12.43 -6.60 -1.68
CA TYR A 44 -12.04 -5.65 -2.72
C TYR A 44 -10.53 -5.69 -2.93
N ILE A 45 -10.10 -5.89 -4.17
CA ILE A 45 -8.70 -6.19 -4.52
C ILE A 45 -8.24 -5.26 -5.63
N SER A 46 -7.43 -4.28 -5.27
CA SER A 46 -6.70 -3.43 -6.21
C SER A 46 -5.49 -4.17 -6.75
N HIS A 47 -5.25 -4.07 -8.06
CA HIS A 47 -4.07 -4.63 -8.73
C HIS A 47 -2.89 -3.64 -8.81
N HIS A 48 -2.84 -2.64 -7.92
CA HIS A 48 -1.95 -1.48 -8.03
C HIS A 48 -1.31 -1.13 -6.70
N THR A 49 -0.18 -0.43 -6.77
CA THR A 49 0.67 -0.01 -5.65
C THR A 49 0.54 1.47 -5.32
N THR A 50 -0.08 2.23 -6.22
CA THR A 50 -0.44 3.65 -6.08
C THR A 50 -1.95 3.86 -6.09
N ALA A 51 -2.73 2.79 -6.05
CA ALA A 51 -4.18 2.86 -5.98
C ALA A 51 -4.76 1.70 -5.18
N GLY A 52 -5.78 1.93 -4.36
CA GLY A 52 -6.35 0.90 -3.50
C GLY A 52 -7.44 1.40 -2.58
N TYR A 53 -7.61 0.76 -1.43
CA TYR A 53 -8.76 0.92 -0.56
C TYR A 53 -8.37 1.30 0.87
N LEU A 54 -9.24 1.99 1.58
CA LEU A 54 -9.12 2.07 3.05
C LEU A 54 -9.70 0.81 3.69
N ASP A 55 -9.26 0.46 4.89
CA ASP A 55 -10.00 -0.51 5.70
C ASP A 55 -11.40 0.02 6.07
N GLN A 56 -12.35 -0.88 6.27
CA GLN A 56 -13.73 -0.49 6.56
C GLN A 56 -13.87 0.37 7.82
N ARG A 57 -13.04 0.17 8.86
CA ARG A 57 -13.14 0.96 10.10
C ARG A 57 -12.65 2.39 9.86
N LEU A 58 -11.60 2.58 9.06
CA LEU A 58 -11.13 3.91 8.68
C LEU A 58 -12.15 4.61 7.75
N ALA A 59 -12.73 3.88 6.79
CA ALA A 59 -13.83 4.41 5.97
C ALA A 59 -15.03 4.84 6.83
N GLN A 60 -15.44 4.04 7.83
CA GLN A 60 -16.50 4.39 8.80
C GLN A 60 -16.15 5.66 9.60
N ARG A 61 -14.90 5.80 10.04
CA ARG A 61 -14.44 7.00 10.77
C ARG A 61 -14.49 8.26 9.91
N LEU A 62 -14.28 8.11 8.61
CA LEU A 62 -14.45 9.16 7.61
C LEU A 62 -15.90 9.26 7.11
N ASP A 63 -16.82 8.49 7.69
CA ASP A 63 -18.26 8.48 7.38
C ASP A 63 -18.56 8.13 5.92
N TYR A 64 -17.64 7.39 5.29
CA TYR A 64 -17.66 7.07 3.87
C TYR A 64 -17.78 8.29 2.94
N ASP A 65 -17.54 9.49 3.46
CA ASP A 65 -17.76 10.74 2.75
C ASP A 65 -16.55 11.06 1.86
N ARG A 66 -16.83 11.29 0.57
CA ARG A 66 -15.78 11.58 -0.42
C ARG A 66 -14.99 12.83 -0.06
N LYS A 67 -15.63 13.86 0.51
CA LYS A 67 -14.94 15.11 0.85
C LYS A 67 -13.97 14.91 2.03
N ARG A 68 -14.41 14.24 3.09
CA ARG A 68 -13.55 13.86 4.24
C ARG A 68 -12.41 12.96 3.83
N LEU A 69 -12.67 12.00 2.94
CA LEU A 69 -11.63 11.14 2.37
C LEU A 69 -10.58 11.96 1.60
N ARG A 70 -11.02 12.89 0.75
CA ARG A 70 -10.11 13.78 0.02
C ARG A 70 -9.27 14.64 0.95
N GLU A 71 -9.87 15.21 1.99
CA GLU A 71 -9.16 16.01 2.98
C GLU A 71 -8.18 15.15 3.83
N TYR A 72 -8.52 13.90 4.12
CA TYR A 72 -7.63 12.92 4.75
C TYR A 72 -6.40 12.63 3.87
N ILE A 73 -6.60 12.33 2.59
CA ILE A 73 -5.49 12.08 1.65
C ILE A 73 -4.64 13.34 1.45
N LYS A 74 -5.25 14.54 1.47
CA LYS A 74 -4.52 15.81 1.35
C LYS A 74 -3.44 15.97 2.42
N VAL A 75 -3.66 15.49 3.64
CA VAL A 75 -2.66 15.52 4.71
C VAL A 75 -1.38 14.80 4.29
N PHE A 76 -1.51 13.63 3.65
CA PHE A 76 -0.37 12.85 3.20
C PHE A 76 0.30 13.46 1.97
N HIS A 77 -0.46 14.11 1.07
CA HIS A 77 0.12 14.91 -0.02
C HIS A 77 0.94 16.11 0.48
N GLU A 78 0.62 16.67 1.65
CA GLU A 78 1.46 17.72 2.25
C GLU A 78 2.73 17.16 2.91
N ILE A 79 2.68 15.92 3.40
CA ILE A 79 3.85 15.21 3.96
C ILE A 79 4.77 14.71 2.83
N PHE A 80 4.18 14.21 1.75
CA PHE A 80 4.85 13.67 0.57
C PHE A 80 4.44 14.45 -0.68
N PRO A 81 4.90 15.69 -0.86
CA PRO A 81 4.52 16.49 -2.00
C PRO A 81 5.17 15.94 -3.29
N PRO A 82 4.49 16.05 -4.45
CA PRO A 82 5.11 15.69 -5.73
C PRO A 82 6.36 16.53 -5.99
N ASN A 83 7.34 15.93 -6.68
CA ASN A 83 8.61 16.56 -7.06
C ASN A 83 9.50 17.01 -5.88
N ALA A 84 9.46 16.29 -4.74
CA ALA A 84 10.26 16.61 -3.55
C ALA A 84 11.68 16.00 -3.58
N GLY A 85 12.25 15.81 -4.77
CA GLY A 85 13.60 15.25 -4.93
C GLY A 85 13.71 13.79 -4.49
N TYR A 86 12.71 12.97 -4.83
CA TYR A 86 12.73 11.53 -4.59
C TYR A 86 13.74 10.83 -5.51
N GLU A 87 14.56 9.94 -4.96
CA GLU A 87 15.52 9.16 -5.75
C GLU A 87 14.80 8.17 -6.68
N HIS A 88 13.61 7.67 -6.29
CA HIS A 88 12.75 6.87 -7.15
C HIS A 88 12.36 7.58 -8.44
N ASP A 89 12.18 8.91 -8.40
CA ASP A 89 11.80 9.69 -9.58
C ASP A 89 13.00 10.00 -10.49
N GLU A 90 14.24 9.69 -10.06
CA GLU A 90 15.43 9.73 -10.90
C GLU A 90 15.52 8.47 -11.79
N LEU A 91 14.72 8.43 -12.86
CA LEU A 91 14.55 7.26 -13.75
C LEU A 91 15.87 6.68 -14.30
N GLU A 92 16.91 7.49 -14.42
CA GLU A 92 18.24 7.03 -14.84
C GLU A 92 18.90 6.06 -13.84
N LEU A 93 18.51 6.13 -12.57
CA LEU A 93 18.98 5.25 -11.50
C LEU A 93 18.19 3.93 -11.44
N ARG A 94 17.01 3.85 -12.09
CA ARG A 94 16.12 2.67 -12.10
C ARG A 94 16.61 1.60 -13.08
N THR A 95 17.54 0.77 -12.62
CA THR A 95 18.17 -0.30 -13.41
C THR A 95 17.22 -1.44 -13.81
N GLU A 96 16.06 -1.53 -13.16
CA GLU A 96 15.01 -2.50 -13.42
C GLU A 96 14.13 -2.16 -14.63
N LEU A 97 14.20 -0.92 -15.13
CA LEU A 97 13.43 -0.43 -16.28
C LEU A 97 14.28 -0.43 -17.56
N SER A 98 13.68 -0.84 -18.68
CA SER A 98 14.23 -0.58 -20.01
C SER A 98 14.14 0.90 -20.38
N GLU A 99 14.91 1.36 -21.37
CA GLU A 99 14.85 2.75 -21.85
C GLU A 99 13.45 3.13 -22.39
N GLU A 100 12.75 2.18 -23.01
CA GLU A 100 11.37 2.38 -23.46
C GLU A 100 10.41 2.55 -22.28
N GLN A 101 10.60 1.78 -21.21
CA GLN A 101 9.82 1.90 -19.98
C GLN A 101 10.09 3.25 -19.30
N LYS A 102 11.35 3.63 -19.14
CA LYS A 102 11.75 4.93 -18.56
C LYS A 102 11.15 6.12 -19.30
N ALA A 103 10.98 6.05 -20.62
CA ALA A 103 10.39 7.16 -21.38
C ALA A 103 8.91 7.44 -21.04
N THR A 104 8.21 6.47 -20.45
CA THR A 104 6.77 6.55 -20.15
C THR A 104 6.44 6.42 -18.66
N GLU A 105 7.41 6.00 -17.86
CA GLU A 105 7.29 5.85 -16.41
C GLU A 105 6.99 7.19 -15.75
N PRO A 106 5.95 7.31 -14.92
CA PRO A 106 5.70 8.53 -14.18
C PRO A 106 6.58 8.68 -12.94
N GLU A 107 6.88 9.94 -12.63
CA GLU A 107 7.40 10.37 -11.34
C GLU A 107 6.25 10.31 -10.32
N ASN A 108 6.24 9.26 -9.49
CA ASN A 108 5.14 8.93 -8.61
C ASN A 108 5.57 8.41 -7.23
N ALA A 109 6.81 8.66 -6.81
CA ALA A 109 7.30 8.30 -5.48
C ALA A 109 6.39 8.86 -4.36
N ASP A 110 5.91 10.09 -4.52
CA ASP A 110 4.90 10.75 -3.67
C ASP A 110 3.65 9.88 -3.49
N SER A 111 3.20 9.25 -4.57
CA SER A 111 1.99 8.44 -4.61
C SER A 111 2.19 7.11 -3.89
N HIS A 112 3.35 6.48 -4.04
CA HIS A 112 3.70 5.28 -3.27
C HIS A 112 3.81 5.58 -1.77
N LEU A 113 4.51 6.66 -1.41
CA LEU A 113 4.66 7.07 0.00
C LEU A 113 3.32 7.48 0.61
N THR A 114 2.45 8.13 -0.16
CA THR A 114 1.08 8.44 0.25
C THR A 114 0.24 7.18 0.41
N PHE A 115 0.35 6.22 -0.51
CA PHE A 115 -0.36 4.93 -0.42
C PHE A 115 -0.01 4.21 0.88
N ILE A 116 1.30 4.10 1.16
CA ILE A 116 1.81 3.52 2.40
C ILE A 116 1.34 4.38 3.56
N GLY A 117 1.75 5.64 3.64
CA GLY A 117 1.50 6.54 4.77
C GLY A 117 0.03 6.67 5.18
N ALA A 118 -0.87 6.78 4.20
CA ALA A 118 -2.32 6.88 4.40
C ALA A 118 -2.98 5.54 4.76
N GLY A 119 -2.21 4.45 4.81
CA GLY A 119 -2.71 3.13 5.16
C GLY A 119 -3.67 2.55 4.12
N LEU A 120 -3.48 2.85 2.83
CA LEU A 120 -4.25 2.20 1.77
C LEU A 120 -3.87 0.70 1.67
N GLN A 121 -4.81 -0.08 1.15
CA GLN A 121 -4.77 -1.53 1.06
C GLN A 121 -4.91 -1.97 -0.38
N SER A 122 -4.09 -2.92 -0.80
CA SER A 122 -4.32 -3.66 -2.03
C SER A 122 -5.52 -4.59 -1.90
N ALA A 123 -5.79 -5.14 -0.71
CA ALA A 123 -6.95 -6.01 -0.46
C ALA A 123 -7.61 -5.69 0.88
N THR A 124 -8.95 -5.61 0.88
CA THR A 124 -9.73 -5.32 2.10
C THR A 124 -11.15 -5.88 2.04
N SER A 125 -11.66 -6.37 3.16
CA SER A 125 -13.04 -6.88 3.27
C SER A 125 -13.97 -5.83 3.86
N TYR A 126 -15.16 -5.72 3.27
CA TYR A 126 -16.25 -4.89 3.77
C TYR A 126 -17.51 -5.73 3.95
N ASP A 127 -18.24 -5.49 5.03
CA ASP A 127 -19.63 -5.92 5.14
C ASP A 127 -20.48 -5.17 4.10
N HIS A 128 -21.38 -5.90 3.45
CA HIS A 128 -22.30 -5.34 2.48
C HIS A 128 -23.37 -4.51 3.20
N GLU A 129 -23.47 -3.24 2.81
CA GLU A 129 -24.52 -2.32 3.23
C GLU A 129 -24.97 -1.54 2.02
N GLU A 130 -26.26 -1.65 1.71
CA GLU A 130 -26.87 -1.01 0.55
C GLU A 130 -26.66 0.51 0.60
N GLY A 131 -26.28 1.10 -0.53
CA GLY A 131 -26.02 2.53 -0.66
C GLY A 131 -24.75 3.06 0.01
N ARG A 132 -24.00 2.25 0.78
CA ARG A 132 -22.70 2.69 1.32
C ARG A 132 -21.59 2.51 0.29
N PRO A 133 -20.81 3.55 -0.06
CA PRO A 133 -19.78 3.48 -1.09
C PRO A 133 -18.54 2.72 -0.60
N VAL A 134 -17.79 2.15 -1.56
CA VAL A 134 -16.42 1.69 -1.33
C VAL A 134 -15.51 2.40 -2.30
N TRP A 135 -14.70 3.31 -1.76
CA TRP A 135 -13.84 4.18 -2.54
C TRP A 135 -12.55 3.47 -2.94
N PHE A 136 -12.37 3.27 -4.24
CA PHE A 136 -11.05 3.05 -4.84
C PHE A 136 -10.35 4.40 -4.96
N VAL A 137 -9.28 4.56 -4.20
CA VAL A 137 -8.45 5.76 -4.16
C VAL A 137 -7.29 5.56 -5.12
N ASP A 138 -7.25 6.33 -6.20
CA ASP A 138 -6.08 6.41 -7.08
C ASP A 138 -5.26 7.65 -6.72
N LEU A 139 -3.94 7.51 -6.63
CA LEU A 139 -3.02 8.60 -6.30
C LEU A 139 -2.19 9.05 -7.51
N ASP A 140 -2.17 8.27 -8.59
CA ASP A 140 -1.38 8.51 -9.80
C ASP A 140 -2.20 8.24 -11.10
N GLY A 141 -3.49 8.60 -11.09
CA GLY A 141 -4.43 8.21 -12.13
C GLY A 141 -4.23 8.90 -13.48
N VAL A 142 -4.03 10.23 -13.46
CA VAL A 142 -3.66 11.04 -14.64
C VAL A 142 -2.29 11.66 -14.38
N HIS A 143 -1.34 11.42 -15.27
CA HIS A 143 0.03 11.92 -15.20
C HIS A 143 0.48 12.46 -16.57
N ARG A 144 1.71 12.99 -16.66
CA ARG A 144 2.25 13.56 -17.90
C ARG A 144 2.23 12.59 -19.08
N GLY A 145 2.39 11.29 -18.82
CA GLY A 145 2.39 10.21 -19.80
C GLY A 145 1.00 9.74 -20.24
N GLY A 146 -0.08 10.26 -19.63
CA GLY A 146 -1.46 9.95 -20.00
C GLY A 146 -2.34 9.57 -18.81
N THR A 147 -3.39 8.80 -19.11
CA THR A 147 -4.32 8.29 -18.09
C THR A 147 -4.05 6.81 -17.86
N ARG A 148 -3.94 6.41 -16.59
CA ARG A 148 -3.80 5.01 -16.19
C ARG A 148 -5.07 4.22 -16.52
N ASN A 149 -4.87 2.96 -16.90
CA ASN A 149 -5.92 1.96 -16.87
C ASN A 149 -5.74 1.12 -15.60
N ARG A 150 -6.68 1.27 -14.67
CA ARG A 150 -6.71 0.54 -13.41
C ARG A 150 -7.64 -0.65 -13.52
N ARG A 151 -7.42 -1.57 -12.59
CA ARG A 151 -8.14 -2.82 -12.48
C ARG A 151 -8.35 -3.13 -11.02
N THR A 152 -9.57 -3.50 -10.68
CA THR A 152 -9.91 -4.06 -9.38
C THR A 152 -10.73 -5.33 -9.55
N THR A 153 -10.49 -6.31 -8.70
CA THR A 153 -11.34 -7.50 -8.58
C THR A 153 -12.15 -7.40 -7.29
N VAL A 154 -13.41 -7.83 -7.33
CA VAL A 154 -14.26 -7.93 -6.14
C VAL A 154 -14.79 -9.34 -6.04
N VAL A 155 -14.66 -9.93 -4.85
CA VAL A 155 -15.17 -11.27 -4.53
C VAL A 155 -16.26 -11.15 -3.47
N GLY A 156 -17.50 -11.46 -3.82
CA GLY A 156 -18.63 -11.52 -2.89
C GLY A 156 -18.71 -12.90 -2.23
N TYR A 157 -18.86 -12.94 -0.91
CA TYR A 157 -18.86 -14.18 -0.14
C TYR A 157 -19.76 -14.13 1.10
N GLY A 158 -20.22 -15.31 1.54
CA GLY A 158 -21.08 -15.46 2.72
C GLY A 158 -20.30 -15.55 4.02
N SER A 159 -19.26 -16.37 4.04
CA SER A 159 -18.39 -16.62 5.19
C SER A 159 -16.97 -16.93 4.72
N GLU A 160 -16.01 -16.72 5.60
CA GLU A 160 -14.60 -17.11 5.44
C GLU A 160 -14.20 -17.95 6.64
N GLU A 161 -13.34 -18.94 6.45
CA GLU A 161 -12.77 -19.76 7.52
C GLU A 161 -11.26 -19.92 7.34
N VAL A 162 -10.54 -20.04 8.45
CA VAL A 162 -9.10 -20.28 8.44
C VAL A 162 -8.88 -21.78 8.29
N VAL A 163 -8.40 -22.20 7.11
CA VAL A 163 -8.14 -23.62 6.80
C VAL A 163 -6.74 -24.07 7.19
N ALA A 164 -5.80 -23.13 7.30
CA ALA A 164 -4.40 -23.41 7.62
C ALA A 164 -3.73 -22.21 8.27
N GLN A 165 -2.73 -22.49 9.10
CA GLN A 165 -1.85 -21.46 9.65
C GLN A 165 -0.44 -22.02 9.74
N THR A 166 0.55 -21.20 9.37
CA THR A 166 1.96 -21.56 9.49
C THR A 166 2.78 -20.37 9.99
N GLN A 167 3.99 -20.66 10.45
CA GLN A 167 4.96 -19.64 10.82
C GLN A 167 6.20 -19.80 9.95
N LEU A 168 6.75 -18.67 9.50
CA LEU A 168 7.99 -18.60 8.75
C LEU A 168 8.95 -17.68 9.48
N SER A 169 10.21 -18.10 9.57
CA SER A 169 11.30 -17.24 10.03
C SER A 169 11.97 -16.58 8.83
N VAL A 170 12.07 -15.26 8.85
CA VAL A 170 12.80 -14.48 7.84
C VAL A 170 14.03 -13.89 8.52
N GLU A 171 15.20 -14.05 7.91
CA GLU A 171 16.43 -13.48 8.45
C GLU A 171 16.33 -11.96 8.51
N ALA A 172 16.62 -11.40 9.68
CA ALA A 172 16.53 -9.97 9.90
C ALA A 172 17.76 -9.25 9.35
N SER A 173 17.56 -8.11 8.69
CA SER A 173 18.67 -7.28 8.22
C SER A 173 19.54 -6.80 9.39
N PRO A 174 20.88 -6.75 9.24
CA PRO A 174 21.78 -6.19 10.24
C PRO A 174 21.74 -4.65 10.30
N ARG A 175 21.04 -3.98 9.39
CA ARG A 175 20.95 -2.51 9.36
C ARG A 175 19.87 -1.98 10.31
N ALA A 176 20.07 -0.74 10.78
CA ALA A 176 19.15 -0.08 11.70
C ALA A 176 17.79 0.27 11.07
N VAL A 177 17.77 0.60 9.77
CA VAL A 177 16.54 0.74 8.98
C VAL A 177 16.80 0.09 7.64
N ASP A 178 15.99 -0.92 7.30
CA ASP A 178 16.12 -1.66 6.04
C ASP A 178 14.79 -2.21 5.52
N ALA A 179 14.77 -2.52 4.23
CA ALA A 179 13.66 -3.16 3.54
C ALA A 179 14.11 -4.52 3.00
N ILE A 180 13.36 -5.58 3.29
CA ILE A 180 13.63 -6.95 2.84
C ILE A 180 12.48 -7.36 1.92
N ASP A 181 12.77 -7.63 0.65
CA ASP A 181 11.80 -8.23 -0.28
C ASP A 181 11.59 -9.69 0.07
N LEU A 182 10.37 -10.06 0.47
CA LEU A 182 10.02 -11.45 0.79
C LEU A 182 9.92 -12.34 -0.44
N ARG A 183 9.94 -11.78 -1.65
CA ARG A 183 9.95 -12.56 -2.89
C ARG A 183 11.33 -13.09 -3.25
N GLU A 184 12.38 -12.56 -2.65
CA GLU A 184 13.72 -13.05 -2.89
C GLU A 184 13.77 -14.55 -2.55
N PRO A 185 14.20 -15.43 -3.48
CA PRO A 185 14.11 -16.88 -3.29
C PRO A 185 14.75 -17.38 -1.99
N GLY A 186 15.79 -16.70 -1.51
CA GLY A 186 16.46 -17.01 -0.25
C GLY A 186 15.56 -16.89 0.99
N ALA A 187 14.43 -16.18 0.92
CA ALA A 187 13.47 -16.04 2.01
C ALA A 187 12.49 -17.22 2.13
N GLY A 188 12.31 -18.04 1.08
CA GLY A 188 11.37 -19.17 1.06
C GLY A 188 9.89 -18.82 1.28
N PHE A 189 9.56 -17.52 1.33
CA PHE A 189 8.22 -17.06 1.71
C PHE A 189 7.19 -17.33 0.63
N VAL A 190 7.49 -16.99 -0.63
CA VAL A 190 6.56 -17.20 -1.75
C VAL A 190 6.27 -18.69 -1.95
N ASP A 191 7.30 -19.53 -1.92
CA ASP A 191 7.16 -20.98 -2.03
C ASP A 191 6.25 -21.52 -0.93
N ARG A 192 6.45 -21.06 0.31
CA ARG A 192 5.61 -21.49 1.44
C ARG A 192 4.16 -21.06 1.31
N LEU A 193 3.89 -19.86 0.78
CA LEU A 193 2.52 -19.42 0.51
C LEU A 193 1.88 -20.30 -0.58
N GLN A 194 2.62 -20.59 -1.65
CA GLN A 194 2.15 -21.43 -2.75
C GLN A 194 1.84 -22.85 -2.27
N ASP A 195 2.73 -23.45 -1.47
CA ASP A 195 2.50 -24.76 -0.85
C ASP A 195 1.19 -24.80 -0.06
N LEU A 196 0.90 -23.77 0.75
CA LEU A 196 -0.35 -23.68 1.52
C LEU A 196 -1.59 -23.58 0.62
N ILE A 197 -1.50 -22.82 -0.48
CA ILE A 197 -2.61 -22.67 -1.41
C ILE A 197 -2.89 -23.99 -2.12
N ASP A 198 -1.85 -24.68 -2.57
CA ASP A 198 -1.95 -25.95 -3.30
C ASP A 198 -2.37 -27.10 -2.39
N GLU A 199 -1.80 -27.22 -1.19
CA GLU A 199 -2.13 -28.24 -0.18
C GLU A 199 -3.62 -28.20 0.20
N HIS A 200 -4.19 -26.99 0.29
CA HIS A 200 -5.57 -26.79 0.71
C HIS A 200 -6.54 -26.51 -0.44
N GLY A 201 -6.08 -26.54 -1.70
CA GLY A 201 -6.92 -26.34 -2.88
C GLY A 201 -7.67 -25.01 -2.88
N ILE A 202 -7.02 -23.92 -2.44
CA ILE A 202 -7.68 -22.61 -2.27
C ILE A 202 -7.86 -21.92 -3.63
N SER A 203 -9.06 -22.00 -4.21
CA SER A 203 -9.39 -21.27 -5.43
C SER A 203 -9.78 -19.82 -5.20
N PHE A 204 -10.42 -19.52 -4.05
CA PHE A 204 -10.82 -18.17 -3.65
C PHE A 204 -10.57 -17.99 -2.17
N GLY A 205 -9.74 -17.02 -1.81
CA GLY A 205 -9.42 -16.74 -0.41
C GLY A 205 -8.45 -15.58 -0.25
N ARG A 206 -7.82 -15.54 0.91
CA ARG A 206 -6.69 -14.63 1.17
C ARG A 206 -5.73 -15.29 2.14
N LEU A 207 -4.48 -14.87 2.06
CA LEU A 207 -3.45 -15.18 3.03
C LEU A 207 -3.26 -13.95 3.91
N ASP A 208 -3.60 -14.06 5.18
CA ASP A 208 -3.33 -13.02 6.17
C ASP A 208 -1.92 -13.26 6.74
N VAL A 209 -1.01 -12.32 6.46
CA VAL A 209 0.39 -12.40 6.85
C VAL A 209 0.61 -11.40 7.97
N SER A 210 0.89 -11.90 9.17
CA SER A 210 1.11 -11.08 10.35
C SER A 210 2.50 -11.27 10.95
N LEU A 211 3.08 -10.18 11.47
CA LEU A 211 4.27 -10.23 12.31
C LEU A 211 3.95 -10.87 13.65
N ALA A 212 4.86 -11.72 14.13
CA ALA A 212 4.74 -12.36 15.44
C ALA A 212 4.54 -11.31 16.55
N PRO A 213 3.74 -11.59 17.59
CA PRO A 213 3.44 -10.62 18.65
C PRO A 213 4.67 -9.98 19.32
N GLU A 214 5.74 -10.74 19.45
CA GLU A 214 7.03 -10.35 20.01
C GLU A 214 7.88 -9.45 19.09
N GLU A 215 7.63 -9.48 17.77
CA GLU A 215 8.34 -8.62 16.83
C GLU A 215 7.77 -7.20 16.95
N THR A 216 8.55 -6.29 17.53
CA THR A 216 8.12 -4.92 17.84
C THR A 216 8.78 -3.85 16.96
N ASN A 217 9.69 -4.27 16.10
CA ASN A 217 10.65 -3.45 15.38
C ASN A 217 10.58 -3.71 13.86
N ALA A 218 9.53 -4.36 13.39
CA ALA A 218 9.30 -4.60 11.98
C ALA A 218 7.86 -4.22 11.59
N SER A 219 7.67 -4.09 10.29
CA SER A 219 6.40 -3.78 9.66
C SER A 219 6.33 -4.36 8.26
N LEU A 220 5.13 -4.55 7.76
CA LEU A 220 4.81 -5.15 6.48
C LEU A 220 4.20 -4.09 5.58
N THR A 221 4.55 -4.15 4.29
CA THR A 221 3.89 -3.40 3.24
C THR A 221 3.76 -4.27 1.99
N VAL A 222 2.70 -4.02 1.21
CA VAL A 222 2.51 -4.62 -0.10
C VAL A 222 2.84 -3.55 -1.14
N ASN A 223 3.90 -3.78 -1.90
CA ASN A 223 4.35 -2.88 -2.96
C ASN A 223 5.01 -3.69 -4.08
N GLU A 224 5.00 -3.19 -5.31
CA GLU A 224 5.98 -3.61 -6.31
C GLU A 224 7.33 -3.21 -5.72
N PHE A 225 8.19 -4.18 -5.40
CA PHE A 225 9.44 -3.85 -4.73
C PHE A 225 10.31 -3.04 -5.69
N GLU A 226 10.28 -1.73 -5.48
CA GLU A 226 11.10 -0.74 -6.18
C GLU A 226 12.28 -0.40 -5.26
N PRO A 227 13.49 -0.87 -5.59
CA PRO A 227 14.62 -0.78 -4.67
C PRO A 227 14.93 0.66 -4.25
N LEU A 228 14.84 1.63 -5.16
CA LEU A 228 15.08 3.05 -4.84
C LEU A 228 14.03 3.58 -3.86
N LEU A 229 12.75 3.40 -4.16
CA LEU A 229 11.67 3.80 -3.27
C LEU A 229 11.82 3.19 -1.87
N MET A 230 12.07 1.88 -1.79
CA MET A 230 12.12 1.17 -0.50
C MET A 230 13.38 1.46 0.30
N THR A 231 14.55 1.55 -0.35
CA THR A 231 15.84 1.71 0.33
C THR A 231 16.27 3.16 0.52
N ARG A 232 15.71 4.09 -0.27
CA ARG A 232 16.08 5.51 -0.28
C ARG A 232 14.95 6.38 0.20
N ASP A 233 13.84 6.44 -0.53
CA ASP A 233 12.80 7.42 -0.27
C ASP A 233 11.98 7.09 0.97
N LEU A 234 11.50 5.86 1.11
CA LEU A 234 10.79 5.40 2.30
C LEU A 234 11.70 5.41 3.52
N ARG A 235 12.96 4.99 3.36
CA ARG A 235 13.95 5.11 4.43
C ARG A 235 14.17 6.57 4.83
N GLY A 236 14.26 7.48 3.86
CA GLY A 236 14.37 8.91 4.07
C GLY A 236 13.13 9.48 4.77
N ALA A 237 11.94 9.02 4.39
CA ALA A 237 10.67 9.42 4.98
C ALA A 237 10.57 8.97 6.44
N LEU A 238 11.08 7.79 6.77
CA LEU A 238 11.09 7.28 8.15
C LEU A 238 12.14 7.97 9.02
N LEU A 239 13.30 8.34 8.46
CA LEU A 239 14.39 8.97 9.21
C LEU A 239 14.24 10.48 9.35
N SER A 240 13.68 11.15 8.33
CA SER A 240 13.57 12.61 8.28
C SER A 240 12.39 13.03 7.40
N PRO A 241 11.13 12.81 7.83
CA PRO A 241 9.96 13.10 7.01
C PRO A 241 9.84 14.58 6.61
N LEU A 242 10.41 15.51 7.40
CA LEU A 242 10.49 16.94 7.06
C LEU A 242 11.31 17.25 5.81
N ARG A 243 12.23 16.35 5.41
CA ARG A 243 13.08 16.56 4.24
C ARG A 243 12.25 16.81 2.98
N PHE A 244 11.15 16.08 2.82
CA PHE A 244 10.29 16.20 1.63
C PHE A 244 9.34 17.40 1.71
N MET A 245 8.99 17.86 2.91
CA MET A 245 8.15 19.05 3.09
C MET A 245 8.91 20.35 2.81
N ALA A 246 10.23 20.37 3.04
CA ALA A 246 11.06 21.57 2.99
C ALA A 246 11.26 22.11 1.55
N ASP A 247 11.12 21.27 0.52
CA ASP A 247 11.44 21.66 -0.86
C ASP A 247 10.38 22.54 -1.56
N GLN A 248 9.19 22.72 -0.97
CA GLN A 248 8.28 23.81 -1.39
C GLN A 248 8.71 25.20 -0.90
N GLY A 249 9.79 25.29 -0.12
CA GLY A 249 10.42 26.54 0.29
C GLY A 249 11.92 26.49 0.06
N LYS A 250 12.36 26.74 -1.18
CA LYS A 250 13.78 26.79 -1.61
C LYS A 250 14.71 27.78 -0.87
N GLU A 251 14.38 28.27 0.33
CA GLU A 251 15.24 29.18 1.08
C GLU A 251 15.48 28.87 2.56
N ILE A 252 14.94 27.80 3.16
CA ILE A 252 15.13 27.59 4.60
C ILE A 252 15.81 26.24 4.90
N LEU A 253 17.13 26.38 5.13
CA LEU A 253 18.05 25.51 5.88
C LEU A 253 19.04 24.68 5.07
N ARG A 254 20.07 25.38 4.59
CA ARG A 254 21.45 24.90 4.64
C ARG A 254 21.84 24.62 6.10
N THR A 255 21.64 23.40 6.59
CA THR A 255 22.51 22.82 7.64
C THR A 255 22.50 21.29 7.54
N PRO A 256 23.63 20.65 7.23
CA PRO A 256 23.71 19.20 7.15
C PRO A 256 23.86 18.60 8.55
N LEU A 257 22.92 17.75 8.98
CA LEU A 257 23.19 16.77 10.03
C LEU A 257 23.71 15.50 9.36
N SER A 258 25.03 15.39 9.35
CA SER A 258 25.78 14.23 8.89
C SER A 258 25.48 13.00 9.73
N LEU A 259 25.08 11.91 9.09
CA LEU A 259 25.22 10.54 9.62
C LEU A 259 26.17 9.75 8.71
N PRO A 260 27.21 9.09 9.25
CA PRO A 260 28.23 8.41 8.45
C PRO A 260 27.77 7.01 7.99
N GLY A 261 28.15 6.65 6.75
CA GLY A 261 28.79 5.35 6.51
C GLY A 261 28.10 4.31 5.62
N LYS A 262 28.56 4.28 4.35
CA LYS A 262 28.79 3.14 3.44
C LYS A 262 27.60 2.47 2.74
N ALA A 263 27.44 2.85 1.46
CA ALA A 263 26.75 2.08 0.44
C ALA A 263 27.62 0.88 -0.01
N LEU A 264 27.01 -0.31 -0.06
CA LEU A 264 27.57 -1.51 -0.68
C LEU A 264 26.66 -1.90 -1.86
N ARG A 265 27.21 -1.94 -3.07
CA ARG A 265 26.56 -2.48 -4.27
C ARG A 265 26.66 -4.01 -4.24
N LEU A 266 25.59 -4.72 -4.59
CA LEU A 266 25.61 -6.15 -4.92
C LEU A 266 25.08 -6.36 -6.35
N PRO A 267 25.59 -7.37 -7.09
CA PRO A 267 25.30 -7.55 -8.50
C PRO A 267 23.97 -8.29 -8.71
N GLY A 268 23.12 -7.76 -9.58
CA GLY A 268 21.90 -8.44 -10.03
C GLY A 268 22.22 -9.58 -11.00
N LYS A 269 21.61 -10.75 -10.76
CA LYS A 269 21.34 -11.74 -11.81
C LYS A 269 19.83 -11.99 -11.81
N ALA A 270 19.20 -11.66 -12.93
CA ALA A 270 17.78 -11.93 -13.17
C ALA A 270 17.54 -13.43 -13.33
N LEU A 271 16.56 -13.97 -12.59
CA LEU A 271 16.03 -15.32 -12.80
C LEU A 271 14.62 -15.22 -13.40
N ARG A 272 14.40 -15.88 -14.53
CA ARG A 272 13.07 -16.07 -15.14
C ARG A 272 12.29 -17.10 -14.33
N LEU A 273 11.11 -16.74 -13.85
CA LEU A 273 10.11 -17.70 -13.36
C LEU A 273 9.03 -17.88 -14.44
N SER A 274 9.02 -19.06 -15.05
CA SER A 274 7.90 -19.56 -15.84
C SER A 274 7.16 -20.61 -15.01
N GLY A 275 5.89 -20.34 -14.68
CA GLY A 275 5.04 -21.28 -13.96
C GLY A 275 3.61 -20.76 -13.89
N ARG A 276 2.67 -21.58 -14.32
CA ARG A 276 1.23 -21.30 -14.28
C ARG A 276 0.72 -21.44 -12.85
N ALA A 277 0.46 -20.32 -12.18
CA ALA A 277 -0.67 -20.07 -11.27
C ALA A 277 -0.35 -18.87 -10.35
N LEU A 278 -1.40 -18.07 -10.09
CA LEU A 278 -1.56 -17.10 -9.00
C LEU A 278 -1.01 -15.65 -9.10
N ASN A 279 -1.92 -14.70 -8.89
CA ASN A 279 -1.67 -13.25 -8.78
C ASN A 279 -1.05 -12.81 -7.45
N VAL A 280 -0.71 -13.72 -6.53
CA VAL A 280 0.08 -13.38 -5.33
C VAL A 280 1.48 -12.87 -5.75
N ALA A 281 2.02 -13.36 -6.87
CA ALA A 281 3.37 -13.04 -7.34
C ALA A 281 3.55 -11.63 -7.95
N LYS A 282 2.47 -10.92 -8.35
CA LYS A 282 2.61 -9.58 -8.95
C LYS A 282 2.69 -8.45 -7.93
N MET A 283 2.14 -8.62 -6.73
CA MET A 283 2.28 -7.65 -5.64
C MET A 283 3.43 -8.07 -4.74
N GLY A 284 4.52 -7.32 -4.72
CA GLY A 284 5.62 -7.59 -3.80
C GLY A 284 5.20 -7.42 -2.35
N THR A 285 5.75 -8.25 -1.48
CA THR A 285 5.61 -8.11 -0.04
C THR A 285 6.97 -7.74 0.53
N THR A 286 7.03 -6.64 1.27
CA THR A 286 8.29 -6.14 1.84
C THR A 286 8.16 -6.03 3.35
N VAL A 287 9.16 -6.57 4.06
CA VAL A 287 9.35 -6.33 5.49
C VAL A 287 10.23 -5.12 5.65
N LEU A 288 9.73 -4.11 6.34
CA LEU A 288 10.50 -2.96 6.79
C LEU A 288 10.90 -3.17 8.24
N ARG A 289 12.19 -3.17 8.53
CA ARG A 289 12.71 -3.27 9.90
C ARG A 289 13.27 -1.93 10.35
N THR A 290 12.95 -1.56 11.58
CA THR A 290 13.49 -0.39 12.30
C THR A 290 14.05 -0.85 13.63
N SER A 291 15.37 -0.90 13.80
CA SER A 291 16.03 -1.29 15.05
C SER A 291 15.67 -0.38 16.22
N PRO A 292 15.43 -0.92 17.42
CA PRO A 292 15.12 -0.11 18.60
C PRO A 292 16.33 0.76 18.97
N GLY A 293 16.10 2.06 19.15
CA GLY A 293 17.14 3.03 19.53
C GLY A 293 16.64 4.48 19.52
N PRO A 294 17.47 5.44 19.97
CA PRO A 294 17.11 6.86 20.10
C PRO A 294 16.67 7.52 18.78
N VAL A 295 17.01 6.93 17.63
CA VAL A 295 16.60 7.38 16.30
C VAL A 295 15.09 7.24 16.09
N ILE A 296 14.46 6.17 16.57
CA ILE A 296 13.00 5.97 16.45
C ILE A 296 12.25 6.90 17.40
N ASP A 297 12.73 7.08 18.63
CA ASP A 297 12.09 8.00 19.59
C ASP A 297 12.14 9.44 19.08
N THR A 298 13.23 9.84 18.42
CA THR A 298 13.36 11.16 17.79
C THR A 298 12.44 11.29 16.57
N ALA A 299 12.42 10.31 15.67
CA ALA A 299 11.52 10.30 14.50
C ALA A 299 10.03 10.30 14.91
N THR A 300 9.71 9.64 16.02
CA THR A 300 8.35 9.59 16.62
C THR A 300 7.91 10.98 17.07
N VAL A 301 8.77 11.70 17.80
CA VAL A 301 8.48 13.05 18.26
C VAL A 301 8.37 14.02 17.08
N GLU A 302 9.26 13.91 16.09
CA GLU A 302 9.21 14.73 14.87
C GLU A 302 7.92 14.48 14.07
N ALA A 303 7.48 13.23 13.91
CA ALA A 303 6.26 12.91 13.18
C ALA A 303 4.99 13.55 13.78
N VAL A 304 4.89 13.63 15.11
CA VAL A 304 3.79 14.34 15.78
C VAL A 304 3.84 15.84 15.48
N HIS A 305 5.03 16.45 15.56
CA HIS A 305 5.19 17.87 15.24
C HIS A 305 4.96 18.18 13.75
N ILE A 306 5.31 17.26 12.86
CA ILE A 306 5.00 17.35 11.43
C ILE A 306 3.51 17.34 11.21
N MET A 307 2.83 16.36 11.81
CA MET A 307 1.40 16.21 11.63
C MET A 307 0.64 17.43 12.16
N ASN A 308 1.01 17.95 13.33
CA ASN A 308 0.42 19.18 13.86
C ASN A 308 0.65 20.37 12.91
N ARG A 309 1.87 20.56 12.38
CA ARG A 309 2.16 21.63 11.40
C ARG A 309 1.37 21.47 10.10
N VAL A 310 1.18 20.24 9.62
CA VAL A 310 0.36 19.97 8.44
C VAL A 310 -1.08 20.36 8.73
N LEU A 311 -1.65 19.92 9.86
CA LEU A 311 -3.02 20.21 10.27
C LEU A 311 -3.29 21.71 10.40
N GLU A 312 -2.35 22.46 10.99
CA GLU A 312 -2.39 23.92 11.05
C GLU A 312 -2.38 24.54 9.65
N ARG A 313 -1.48 24.10 8.77
CA ARG A 313 -1.36 24.61 7.39
C ARG A 313 -2.62 24.37 6.56
N ILE A 314 -3.30 23.24 6.75
CA ILE A 314 -4.53 22.92 6.03
C ILE A 314 -5.80 23.39 6.76
N GLY A 315 -5.69 23.98 7.95
CA GLY A 315 -6.78 24.59 8.71
C GLY A 315 -7.77 23.59 9.33
N VAL A 316 -7.27 22.47 9.88
CA VAL A 316 -8.09 21.28 10.23
C VAL A 316 -8.43 21.15 11.73
N ASP A 317 -8.06 22.13 12.56
CA ASP A 317 -8.00 22.08 14.04
C ASP A 317 -9.21 21.50 14.79
N GLU A 318 -10.46 21.64 14.31
CA GLU A 318 -11.67 21.11 14.99
C GLU A 318 -12.45 20.07 14.18
N SER A 319 -11.91 19.62 13.05
CA SER A 319 -12.64 18.74 12.13
C SER A 319 -12.69 17.27 12.60
N VAL A 320 -13.61 16.49 12.01
CA VAL A 320 -13.63 15.02 12.12
C VAL A 320 -12.27 14.42 11.77
N ILE A 321 -11.53 15.02 10.83
CA ILE A 321 -10.24 14.52 10.34
C ILE A 321 -9.16 14.65 11.41
N ALA A 322 -9.11 15.78 12.13
CA ALA A 322 -8.21 15.93 13.28
C ALA A 322 -8.48 14.85 14.32
N ARG A 323 -9.75 14.49 14.59
CA ARG A 323 -10.09 13.39 15.51
C ARG A 323 -9.70 12.01 14.99
N VAL A 324 -9.88 11.75 13.69
CA VAL A 324 -9.47 10.49 13.06
C VAL A 324 -7.96 10.33 13.11
N LEU A 325 -7.22 11.39 12.75
CA LEU A 325 -5.76 11.43 12.81
C LEU A 325 -5.28 11.34 14.25
N ASN A 326 -5.80 12.15 15.18
CA ASN A 326 -5.42 12.10 16.60
C ASN A 326 -5.65 10.73 17.22
N ARG A 327 -6.75 10.03 16.90
CA ARG A 327 -6.95 8.64 17.37
C ARG A 327 -6.01 7.65 16.71
N ALA A 328 -5.58 7.91 15.47
CA ALA A 328 -4.57 7.11 14.79
C ALA A 328 -3.14 7.42 15.27
N LEU A 329 -2.88 8.63 15.80
CA LEU A 329 -1.61 9.12 16.35
C LEU A 329 -1.45 8.87 17.86
N ALA A 330 -2.56 8.73 18.60
CA ALA A 330 -2.58 8.48 20.05
C ALA A 330 -2.18 7.03 20.43
N LEU A 331 -2.10 6.14 19.44
CA LEU A 331 -1.36 4.89 19.58
C LEU A 331 0.11 5.21 19.28
N PRO A 332 1.06 4.87 20.16
CA PRO A 332 2.43 5.35 20.07
C PRO A 332 2.97 5.20 18.63
N VAL A 333 3.51 6.30 18.10
CA VAL A 333 4.03 6.51 16.74
C VAL A 333 5.21 5.57 16.38
N ARG A 334 5.44 4.53 17.19
CA ARG A 334 6.00 3.23 16.76
C ARG A 334 5.25 2.59 15.57
N ARG A 335 4.09 3.16 15.19
CA ARG A 335 3.28 2.82 14.04
C ARG A 335 3.13 4.05 13.15
N PHE A 336 4.12 4.34 12.31
CA PHE A 336 3.86 5.09 11.08
C PHE A 336 2.65 4.40 10.40
N GLN A 337 1.57 5.09 10.10
CA GLN A 337 0.25 4.47 9.89
C GLN A 337 0.17 3.52 8.67
N GLY A 338 1.17 3.55 7.79
CA GLY A 338 1.37 2.60 6.69
C GLY A 338 2.15 1.34 6.98
N LEU A 339 2.85 1.32 8.11
CA LEU A 339 3.72 0.24 8.52
C LEU A 339 2.91 -0.74 9.36
N ARG A 340 2.48 -1.82 8.70
CA ARG A 340 1.48 -2.72 9.25
C ARG A 340 2.10 -3.88 9.98
N ARG A 341 1.35 -4.41 10.93
CA ARG A 341 1.67 -5.71 11.52
C ARG A 341 1.04 -6.87 10.78
N GLU A 342 0.11 -6.57 9.88
CA GLU A 342 -0.68 -7.55 9.16
C GLU A 342 -1.05 -7.00 7.78
N ILE A 343 -0.93 -7.85 6.76
CA ILE A 343 -1.35 -7.59 5.39
C ILE A 343 -2.17 -8.77 4.90
N SER A 344 -3.08 -8.53 3.96
CA SER A 344 -3.87 -9.57 3.32
C SER A 344 -3.46 -9.69 1.86
N LEU A 345 -3.07 -10.90 1.45
CA LEU A 345 -2.72 -11.23 0.07
C LEU A 345 -3.86 -12.04 -0.55
N PRO A 346 -4.54 -11.52 -1.59
CA PRO A 346 -5.68 -12.22 -2.17
C PRO A 346 -5.25 -13.45 -2.98
N VAL A 347 -6.00 -14.53 -2.84
CA VAL A 347 -5.87 -15.78 -3.61
C VAL A 347 -7.10 -15.87 -4.51
N ILE A 348 -6.89 -15.76 -5.82
CA ILE A 348 -7.96 -15.84 -6.81
C ILE A 348 -7.51 -16.72 -7.96
N ASP A 349 -8.23 -17.79 -8.20
CA ASP A 349 -8.05 -18.67 -9.35
C ASP A 349 -8.47 -17.97 -10.65
N ARG A 350 -7.68 -18.19 -11.71
CA ARG A 350 -7.90 -17.62 -13.04
C ARG A 350 -8.51 -18.67 -13.95
N ASP A 351 -9.82 -18.82 -13.85
CA ASP A 351 -10.63 -19.23 -14.99
C ASP A 351 -11.43 -18.00 -15.47
N GLY A 352 -11.21 -17.58 -16.72
CA GLY A 352 -11.94 -16.49 -17.39
C GLY A 352 -11.17 -15.17 -17.53
N ASP A 353 -11.34 -14.55 -18.69
CA ASP A 353 -10.37 -13.84 -19.51
C ASP A 353 -10.04 -12.39 -19.09
N GLY A 354 -8.78 -12.24 -18.67
CA GLY A 354 -8.12 -10.95 -18.80
C GLY A 354 -7.99 -10.58 -20.27
N ASN A 355 -8.66 -9.51 -20.66
CA ASN A 355 -8.18 -8.63 -21.71
C ASN A 355 -7.95 -7.26 -21.08
N GLY A 356 -6.81 -7.15 -20.39
CA GLY A 356 -6.12 -5.89 -20.23
C GLY A 356 -4.84 -6.01 -21.05
N GLU A 357 -4.84 -5.44 -22.25
CA GLU A 357 -3.61 -4.90 -22.83
C GLU A 357 -2.96 -3.91 -21.85
#